data_AF-A0AAN6C0D4-F1
#
_entry.id   AF-A0AAN6C0D4-F1
#
_cell.length_a   1.000
_cell.length_b   1.000
_cell.length_c   1.000
_cell.angle_alpha   90.00
_cell.angle_beta   90.00
_cell.angle_gamma   90.00
#
_symmetry.space_group_name_H-M   'P 1'
#
loop_
_entity.id
_entity.type
_entity.pdbx_description
1 polymer ?
#
loop_
_entity_poly.entity_id
_entity_poly.type
_entity_poly.pdbx_seq_one_letter_code
_entity_poly.pdbx_strand_id
1 'polypeptide(L)'
;MPLPNTTNEVQASSDAAEIFTTHYYQAVNRHQDLLPFYVNSSSRYPVSADISINGAVIPTPADYSKLLEVQGKDVNYDVESLDAHVLNPSFTMGAPENIYDNAKREKNGEKMSVLVTVMGRVQYGKGREAPQKMFNETFVLVPNWEAMTKLPPRGIRKWLIMSQNFRAL
;
A
#
# COMPACT_ATOMS: atom_id res chain seq x y z
N MET A 1 12.57 -22.67 6.93
CA MET A 1 11.50 -22.85 5.91
C MET A 1 12.07 -22.40 4.58
N PRO A 2 11.69 -23.00 3.44
CA PRO A 2 12.24 -22.59 2.16
C PRO A 2 11.74 -21.18 1.81
N LEU A 3 12.68 -20.29 1.51
CA LEU A 3 12.40 -18.96 0.96
C LEU A 3 11.71 -19.09 -0.41
N PRO A 4 10.97 -18.06 -0.86
CA PRO A 4 10.44 -18.04 -2.22
C PRO A 4 11.59 -18.10 -3.23
N ASN A 5 11.35 -18.73 -4.38
CA ASN A 5 12.28 -18.65 -5.50
C ASN A 5 11.98 -17.37 -6.31
N THR A 6 12.88 -17.00 -7.22
CA THR A 6 12.75 -15.76 -8.01
C THR A 6 11.42 -15.67 -8.77
N THR A 7 10.91 -16.78 -9.32
CA THR A 7 9.61 -16.79 -10.01
C THR A 7 8.47 -16.44 -9.07
N ASN A 8 8.46 -17.00 -7.86
CA ASN A 8 7.44 -16.71 -6.86
C ASN A 8 7.56 -15.28 -6.33
N GLU A 9 8.78 -14.78 -6.12
CA GLU A 9 9.03 -13.39 -5.71
C GLU A 9 8.46 -12.40 -6.73
N VAL A 10 8.81 -12.56 -8.01
CA VAL A 10 8.35 -11.70 -9.11
C VAL A 10 6.83 -11.73 -9.25
N GLN A 11 6.22 -12.92 -9.22
CA GLN A 11 4.78 -13.06 -9.32
C GLN A 11 4.08 -12.39 -8.13
N ALA A 12 4.50 -12.72 -6.91
CA ALA A 12 3.86 -12.23 -5.70
C ALA A 12 4.03 -10.71 -5.51
N SER A 13 5.19 -10.14 -5.88
CA SER A 13 5.40 -8.69 -5.80
C SER A 13 4.56 -7.93 -6.85
N SER A 14 4.43 -8.49 -8.06
CA SER A 14 3.60 -7.89 -9.12
C SER A 14 2.13 -7.90 -8.72
N ASP A 15 1.63 -9.05 -8.27
CA ASP A 15 0.24 -9.20 -7.78
C ASP A 15 -0.02 -8.29 -6.59
N ALA A 16 0.94 -8.18 -5.65
CA ALA A 16 0.83 -7.30 -4.50
C ALA A 16 0.65 -5.85 -4.94
N ALA A 17 1.52 -5.37 -5.84
CA ALA A 17 1.49 -4.00 -6.33
C ALA A 17 0.20 -3.67 -7.09
N GLU A 18 -0.22 -4.51 -8.02
CA GLU A 18 -1.43 -4.29 -8.83
C GLU A 18 -2.70 -4.26 -7.94
N ILE A 19 -2.88 -5.27 -7.09
CA ILE A 19 -4.06 -5.37 -6.22
C ILE A 19 -4.08 -4.23 -5.20
N PHE A 20 -2.94 -3.92 -4.59
CA PHE A 20 -2.84 -2.84 -3.61
C PHE A 20 -3.16 -1.49 -4.25
N THR A 21 -2.47 -1.12 -5.34
CA THR A 21 -2.63 0.19 -5.98
C THR A 21 -4.05 0.39 -6.49
N THR A 22 -4.64 -0.62 -7.14
CA THR A 22 -6.03 -0.59 -7.60
C THR A 22 -6.98 -0.24 -6.47
N HIS A 23 -6.87 -0.93 -5.33
CA HIS A 23 -7.75 -0.68 -4.19
C HIS A 23 -7.45 0.64 -3.47
N TYR A 24 -6.18 1.03 -3.38
CA TYR A 24 -5.76 2.25 -2.70
C TYR A 24 -6.27 3.49 -3.45
N TYR A 25 -6.00 3.61 -4.76
CA TYR A 25 -6.46 4.76 -5.53
C TYR A 25 -7.99 4.75 -5.71
N GLN A 26 -8.63 3.57 -5.74
CA GLN A 26 -10.09 3.50 -5.66
C GLN A 26 -10.62 4.10 -4.35
N ALA A 27 -9.96 3.85 -3.21
CA ALA A 27 -10.33 4.42 -1.92
C ALA A 27 -10.08 5.93 -1.88
N VAL A 28 -8.92 6.39 -2.36
CA VAL A 28 -8.57 7.82 -2.47
C VAL A 28 -9.61 8.57 -3.31
N ASN A 29 -9.91 8.10 -4.52
CA ASN A 29 -10.88 8.72 -5.43
C ASN A 29 -12.31 8.72 -4.90
N ARG A 30 -12.64 7.79 -3.99
CA ARG A 30 -13.96 7.70 -3.36
C ARG A 30 -14.01 8.38 -1.99
N HIS A 31 -12.93 9.03 -1.56
CA HIS A 31 -12.78 9.60 -0.22
C HIS A 31 -13.16 8.60 0.89
N GLN A 32 -12.74 7.34 0.73
CA GLN A 32 -12.93 6.29 1.73
C GLN A 32 -11.88 6.39 2.82
N ASP A 33 -12.14 5.75 3.96
CA ASP A 33 -11.16 5.65 5.05
C ASP A 33 -9.89 4.96 4.55
N LEU A 34 -8.76 5.62 4.77
CA LEU A 34 -7.44 5.14 4.37
C LEU A 34 -6.75 4.36 5.47
N LEU A 35 -7.18 4.49 6.74
CA LEU A 35 -6.56 3.78 7.87
C LEU A 35 -6.36 2.27 7.60
N PRO A 36 -7.31 1.52 7.00
CA PRO A 36 -7.15 0.09 6.72
C PRO A 36 -6.01 -0.28 5.75
N PHE A 37 -5.41 0.71 5.07
CA PHE A 37 -4.25 0.49 4.20
C PHE A 37 -2.92 0.65 4.92
N TYR A 38 -2.87 1.21 6.12
CA TYR A 38 -1.61 1.49 6.83
C TYR A 38 -1.38 0.52 7.98
N VAL A 39 -0.11 0.33 8.35
CA VAL A 39 0.28 -0.45 9.54
C VAL A 39 -0.36 0.08 10.83
N ASN A 40 -0.72 1.36 10.88
CA ASN A 40 -1.46 2.00 11.97
C ASN A 40 -2.80 1.30 12.31
N SER A 41 -3.40 0.57 11.37
CA SER A 41 -4.63 -0.21 11.62
C SER A 41 -4.40 -1.50 12.39
N SER A 42 -3.16 -1.98 12.50
CA SER A 42 -2.83 -3.23 13.18
C SER A 42 -2.05 -2.98 14.46
N SER A 43 -2.48 -3.63 15.54
CA SER A 43 -1.79 -3.62 16.83
C SER A 43 -0.46 -4.38 16.84
N ARG A 44 -0.13 -5.09 15.76
CA ARG A 44 1.08 -5.92 15.67
C ARG A 44 2.34 -5.15 15.30
N TYR A 45 2.18 -4.03 14.60
CA TYR A 45 3.31 -3.22 14.18
C TYR A 45 3.69 -2.25 15.31
N PRO A 46 4.96 -2.26 15.77
CA PRO A 46 5.40 -1.39 16.86
C PRO A 46 5.64 0.06 16.43
N VAL A 47 5.55 0.33 15.12
CA VAL A 47 5.83 1.63 14.50
C VAL A 47 4.60 2.14 13.77
N SER A 48 4.43 3.47 13.74
CA SER A 48 3.47 4.11 12.85
C SER A 48 4.05 4.20 11.44
N ALA A 49 3.17 4.28 10.43
CA ALA A 49 3.60 4.49 9.06
C ALA A 49 4.33 5.84 8.92
N ASP A 50 5.41 5.85 8.15
CA ASP A 50 6.12 7.07 7.78
C ASP A 50 5.48 7.64 6.50
N ILE A 51 4.83 8.81 6.61
CA ILE A 51 4.07 9.42 5.51
C ILE A 51 4.66 10.77 5.18
N SER A 52 5.09 10.95 3.93
CA SER A 52 5.57 12.23 3.40
C SER A 52 4.81 12.62 2.14
N ILE A 53 4.10 13.74 2.18
CA ILE A 53 3.30 14.26 1.07
C ILE A 53 3.90 15.59 0.60
N ASN A 54 4.41 15.63 -0.63
CA ASN A 54 5.12 16.79 -1.21
C ASN A 54 6.27 17.32 -0.31
N GLY A 55 6.92 16.42 0.42
CA GLY A 55 8.01 16.75 1.34
C GLY A 55 7.57 17.16 2.76
N ALA A 56 6.27 17.29 3.02
CA ALA A 56 5.75 17.50 4.37
C ALA A 56 5.50 16.15 5.05
N VAL A 57 6.04 16.01 6.28
CA VAL A 57 5.80 14.81 7.12
C VAL A 57 4.38 14.87 7.67
N ILE A 58 3.59 13.84 7.41
CA ILE A 58 2.20 13.72 7.85
C ILE A 58 2.14 12.68 8.98
N PRO A 59 1.69 13.06 10.19
CA PRO A 59 1.79 12.17 11.36
C PRO A 59 0.92 10.92 11.29
N THR A 60 -0.25 11.00 10.66
CA THR A 60 -1.23 9.90 10.65
C THR A 60 -1.96 9.77 9.31
N PRO A 61 -2.48 8.57 8.98
CA PRO A 61 -3.37 8.38 7.83
C PRO A 61 -4.61 9.28 7.86
N ALA A 62 -5.14 9.58 9.06
CA ALA A 62 -6.29 10.46 9.22
C ALA A 62 -5.95 11.91 8.85
N ASP A 63 -4.75 12.38 9.17
CA ASP A 63 -4.30 13.72 8.76
C ASP A 63 -4.06 13.77 7.23
N TYR A 64 -3.61 12.67 6.63
CA TYR A 64 -3.54 12.58 5.17
C TYR A 64 -4.94 12.61 4.52
N SER A 65 -5.93 11.90 5.06
CA SER A 65 -7.32 11.98 4.59
C SER A 65 -7.86 13.42 4.63
N LYS A 66 -7.58 14.19 5.69
CA LYS A 66 -7.94 15.62 5.76
C LYS A 66 -7.27 16.44 4.66
N LEU A 67 -6.00 16.16 4.32
CA LEU A 67 -5.33 16.85 3.21
C LEU A 67 -6.01 16.57 1.87
N LEU A 68 -6.46 15.33 1.63
CA LEU A 68 -7.21 14.97 0.43
C LEU A 68 -8.58 15.68 0.39
N GLU A 69 -9.24 15.84 1.53
CA GLU A 69 -10.50 16.61 1.62
C GLU A 69 -10.32 18.08 1.25
N VAL A 70 -9.19 18.69 1.66
CA VAL A 70 -8.86 20.10 1.34
C VAL A 70 -8.64 20.32 -0.16
N GLN A 71 -8.22 19.29 -0.92
CA GLN A 71 -8.10 19.40 -2.38
C GLN A 71 -9.45 19.65 -3.07
N GLY A 72 -10.56 19.40 -2.38
CA GLY A 72 -11.91 19.67 -2.84
C GLY A 72 -12.58 18.46 -3.48
N LYS A 73 -13.78 18.70 -3.99
CA LYS A 73 -14.58 17.69 -4.69
C LYS A 73 -14.11 17.58 -6.14
N ASP A 74 -14.28 16.39 -6.73
CA ASP A 74 -13.94 16.09 -8.13
C ASP A 74 -12.43 16.05 -8.44
N VAL A 75 -11.62 15.59 -7.48
CA VAL A 75 -10.22 15.20 -7.73
C VAL A 75 -10.15 13.72 -8.09
N ASN A 76 -9.41 13.37 -9.14
CA ASN A 76 -9.28 12.00 -9.60
C ASN A 76 -7.80 11.65 -9.87
N TYR A 77 -7.34 10.60 -9.21
CA TYR A 77 -6.03 9.98 -9.39
C TYR A 77 -6.14 8.81 -10.36
N ASP A 78 -5.37 8.87 -11.43
CA ASP A 78 -5.28 7.85 -12.47
C ASP A 78 -3.86 7.29 -12.51
N VAL A 79 -3.74 5.97 -12.38
CA VAL A 79 -2.45 5.27 -12.36
C VAL A 79 -2.06 4.94 -13.80
N GLU A 80 -0.89 5.39 -14.23
CA GLU A 80 -0.41 5.17 -15.60
C GLU A 80 0.61 4.03 -15.66
N SER A 81 1.49 3.94 -14.65
CA SER A 81 2.46 2.85 -14.53
C SER A 81 2.75 2.52 -13.08
N LEU A 82 3.19 1.29 -12.88
CA LEU A 82 3.67 0.80 -11.59
C LEU A 82 4.87 -0.11 -11.78
N ASP A 83 5.73 -0.16 -10.76
CA ASP A 83 6.85 -1.08 -10.65
C ASP A 83 6.90 -1.65 -9.22
N ALA A 84 7.41 -2.87 -9.09
CA ALA A 84 7.47 -3.58 -7.82
C ALA A 84 8.82 -4.26 -7.61
N HIS A 85 9.41 -4.07 -6.43
CA HIS A 85 10.68 -4.68 -6.05
C HIS A 85 10.62 -5.29 -4.66
N VAL A 86 11.07 -6.54 -4.52
CA VAL A 86 11.13 -7.21 -3.22
C VAL A 86 12.30 -6.65 -2.41
N LEU A 87 12.00 -6.02 -1.26
CA LEU A 87 13.01 -5.49 -0.34
C LEU A 87 13.52 -6.55 0.65
N ASN A 88 12.62 -7.41 1.11
CA ASN A 88 12.95 -8.51 2.02
C ASN A 88 12.04 -9.69 1.68
N PRO A 89 12.59 -10.88 1.30
CA PRO A 89 11.78 -12.04 0.96
C PRO A 89 11.14 -12.73 2.17
N SER A 90 11.60 -12.40 3.39
CA SER A 90 11.16 -12.99 4.66
C SER A 90 11.04 -11.93 5.75
N PHE A 91 10.02 -11.08 5.64
CA PHE A 91 9.72 -10.04 6.61
C PHE A 91 9.11 -10.65 7.88
N THR A 92 9.54 -10.18 9.07
CA THR A 92 9.20 -10.79 10.36
C THR A 92 8.74 -9.81 11.44
N MET A 93 8.81 -8.50 11.20
CA MET A 93 8.37 -7.51 12.19
C MET A 93 6.86 -7.64 12.44
N GLY A 94 6.48 -7.75 13.71
CA GLY A 94 5.08 -7.93 14.12
C GLY A 94 4.49 -9.30 13.78
N ALA A 95 5.28 -10.24 13.22
CA ALA A 95 4.80 -11.55 12.85
C ALA A 95 4.38 -12.36 14.10
N PRO A 96 3.20 -13.01 14.10
CA PRO A 96 2.82 -13.92 15.16
C PRO A 96 3.68 -15.20 15.12
N GLU A 97 3.85 -15.84 16.28
CA GLU A 97 4.54 -17.13 16.37
C GLU A 97 3.86 -18.22 15.52
N ASN A 98 2.52 -18.21 15.49
CA ASN A 98 1.70 -19.20 14.80
C ASN A 98 0.97 -18.60 13.59
N ILE A 99 1.63 -18.62 12.43
CA ILE A 99 1.03 -18.24 11.14
C ILE A 99 0.36 -19.48 10.51
N TYR A 100 -0.89 -19.35 10.09
CA TYR A 100 -1.60 -20.43 9.39
C TYR A 100 -0.93 -20.72 8.03
N ASP A 101 -0.59 -21.98 7.77
CA ASP A 101 0.15 -22.42 6.59
C ASP A 101 1.50 -21.70 6.37
N ASN A 102 2.23 -21.37 7.45
CA ASN A 102 3.44 -20.54 7.42
C ASN A 102 4.45 -20.93 6.32
N ALA A 103 4.80 -22.21 6.21
CA ALA A 103 5.79 -22.67 5.23
C ALA A 103 5.33 -22.48 3.77
N LYS A 104 4.01 -22.62 3.51
CA LYS A 104 3.44 -22.38 2.18
C LYS A 104 3.40 -20.89 1.87
N ARG A 105 3.01 -20.06 2.83
CA ARG A 105 2.98 -18.59 2.68
C ARG A 105 4.37 -18.00 2.46
N GLU A 106 5.37 -18.51 3.18
CA GLU A 106 6.78 -18.17 2.97
C GLU A 106 7.20 -18.48 1.52
N LYS A 107 7.00 -19.72 1.09
CA LYS A 107 7.33 -20.17 -0.26
C LYS A 107 6.63 -19.36 -1.35
N ASN A 108 5.40 -18.89 -1.09
CA ASN A 108 4.59 -18.12 -2.02
C ASN A 108 4.92 -16.62 -2.04
N GLY A 109 5.87 -16.14 -1.23
CA GLY A 109 6.20 -14.71 -1.16
C GLY A 109 5.15 -13.86 -0.43
N GLU A 110 4.24 -14.48 0.33
CA GLU A 110 3.21 -13.73 1.06
C GLU A 110 3.76 -12.98 2.28
N LYS A 111 5.00 -13.31 2.69
CA LYS A 111 5.69 -12.72 3.85
C LYS A 111 6.78 -11.73 3.46
N MET A 112 6.76 -11.23 2.24
CA MET A 112 7.77 -10.28 1.76
C MET A 112 7.51 -8.87 2.29
N SER A 113 8.48 -7.98 2.20
CA SER A 113 8.22 -6.54 2.08
C SER A 113 8.54 -6.08 0.67
N VAL A 114 7.68 -5.25 0.10
CA VAL A 114 7.73 -4.87 -1.33
C VAL A 114 7.76 -3.35 -1.45
N LEU A 115 8.73 -2.84 -2.19
CA LEU A 115 8.75 -1.46 -2.67
C LEU A 115 7.83 -1.39 -3.90
N VAL A 116 6.86 -0.48 -3.87
CA VAL A 116 5.99 -0.21 -5.02
C VAL A 116 6.19 1.24 -5.43
N THR A 117 6.53 1.48 -6.69
CA THR A 117 6.59 2.82 -7.27
C THR A 117 5.43 2.98 -8.23
N VAL A 118 4.72 4.10 -8.13
CA VAL A 118 3.56 4.42 -8.96
C VAL A 118 3.83 5.74 -9.64
N MET A 119 3.56 5.80 -10.94
CA MET A 119 3.47 7.05 -11.67
C MET A 119 2.06 7.18 -12.21
N GLY A 120 1.55 8.40 -12.18
CA GLY A 120 0.21 8.67 -12.66
C GLY A 120 -0.05 10.15 -12.81
N ARG A 121 -1.33 10.46 -12.95
CA ARG A 121 -1.82 11.83 -13.06
C ARG A 121 -2.95 12.08 -12.07
N VAL A 122 -2.96 13.27 -11.49
CA VAL A 122 -4.06 13.79 -10.69
C VAL A 122 -4.76 14.89 -11.47
N GLN A 123 -6.07 14.74 -11.65
CA GLN A 123 -6.93 15.72 -12.29
C GLN A 123 -7.75 16.47 -11.23
N TYR A 124 -7.75 17.79 -11.28
CA TYR A 124 -8.49 18.66 -10.37
C TYR A 124 -9.72 19.26 -11.06
N GLY A 125 -10.90 18.68 -10.80
CA GLY A 125 -12.18 19.11 -11.37
C GLY A 125 -12.64 18.28 -12.56
N LYS A 126 -13.79 18.67 -13.14
CA LYS A 126 -14.45 17.95 -14.24
C LYS A 126 -14.14 18.56 -15.60
N GLY A 127 -14.16 17.71 -16.62
CA GLY A 127 -14.02 18.11 -18.01
C GLY A 127 -12.60 17.98 -18.54
N ARG A 128 -12.46 18.22 -19.85
CA ARG A 128 -11.21 17.98 -20.59
C ARG A 128 -10.13 19.05 -20.33
N GLU A 129 -10.54 20.20 -19.80
CA GLU A 129 -9.66 21.33 -19.48
C GLU A 129 -9.31 21.41 -17.98
N ALA A 130 -9.79 20.47 -17.17
CA ALA A 130 -9.46 20.41 -15.76
C ALA A 130 -7.93 20.33 -15.57
N PRO A 131 -7.33 21.14 -14.68
CA PRO A 131 -5.90 21.07 -14.41
C PRO A 131 -5.46 19.65 -14.08
N GLN A 132 -4.40 19.19 -14.74
CA GLN A 132 -3.78 17.89 -14.49
C GLN A 132 -2.33 18.08 -14.04
N LYS A 133 -1.89 17.28 -13.09
CA LYS A 133 -0.49 17.18 -12.68
C LYS A 133 -0.04 15.74 -12.71
N MET A 134 1.18 15.49 -13.12
CA MET A 134 1.78 14.18 -12.91
C MET A 134 2.11 14.01 -11.43
N PHE A 135 2.10 12.78 -10.96
CA PHE A 135 2.60 12.46 -9.64
C PHE A 135 3.46 11.21 -9.71
N ASN A 136 4.38 11.12 -8.75
CA ASN A 136 5.09 9.90 -8.41
C ASN A 136 4.79 9.59 -6.95
N GLU A 137 4.51 8.33 -6.66
CA GLU A 137 4.29 7.85 -5.31
C GLU A 137 5.03 6.53 -5.07
N THR A 138 5.73 6.46 -3.95
CA THR A 138 6.46 5.26 -3.53
C THR A 138 5.89 4.73 -2.22
N PHE A 139 5.68 3.42 -2.14
CA PHE A 139 5.22 2.73 -0.95
C PHE A 139 6.19 1.63 -0.55
N VAL A 140 6.39 1.46 0.76
CA VAL A 140 6.91 0.22 1.32
C VAL A 140 5.73 -0.57 1.90
N LEU A 141 5.39 -1.67 1.24
CA LEU A 141 4.35 -2.59 1.66
C LEU A 141 4.92 -3.70 2.53
N VAL A 142 4.18 -4.02 3.59
CA VAL A 142 4.48 -5.13 4.51
C VAL A 142 3.26 -6.04 4.67
N PRO A 143 3.43 -7.30 5.09
CA PRO A 143 2.32 -8.24 5.15
C PRO A 143 1.31 -7.87 6.24
N ASN A 144 0.02 -8.02 5.95
CA ASN A 144 -0.98 -7.98 7.00
C ASN A 144 -1.10 -9.34 7.69
N TRP A 145 -0.49 -9.46 8.88
CA TRP A 145 -0.52 -10.68 9.66
C TRP A 145 -1.94 -11.13 10.07
N GLU A 146 -2.87 -10.19 10.22
CA GLU A 146 -4.27 -10.48 10.56
C GLU A 146 -5.02 -11.15 9.39
N ALA A 147 -4.54 -10.95 8.16
CA ALA A 147 -5.04 -11.63 6.96
C ALA A 147 -4.50 -13.07 6.83
N MET A 148 -3.50 -13.46 7.63
CA MET A 148 -2.84 -14.77 7.58
C MET A 148 -3.34 -15.76 8.63
N THR A 149 -4.62 -15.65 8.98
CA THR A 149 -5.31 -16.60 9.85
C THR A 149 -6.04 -17.66 9.02
N LYS A 150 -6.57 -18.71 9.66
CA LYS A 150 -7.37 -19.74 8.98
C LYS A 150 -8.65 -19.19 8.38
N LEU A 151 -9.25 -18.19 9.03
CA LEU A 151 -10.51 -17.54 8.65
C LEU A 151 -10.35 -16.02 8.78
N PRO A 152 -9.69 -15.38 7.80
CA PRO A 152 -9.47 -13.93 7.86
C PRO A 152 -10.79 -13.18 7.73
N PRO A 153 -10.93 -11.99 8.36
CA PRO A 153 -12.08 -11.12 8.15
C PRO A 153 -12.29 -10.81 6.68
N ARG A 154 -13.56 -10.77 6.24
CA ARG A 154 -13.89 -10.49 4.83
C ARG A 154 -13.42 -9.08 4.46
N GLY A 155 -12.70 -8.97 3.34
CA GLY A 155 -12.23 -7.70 2.81
C GLY A 155 -10.97 -7.14 3.48
N ILE A 156 -10.36 -7.88 4.41
CA ILE A 156 -9.08 -7.48 5.01
C ILE A 156 -7.99 -7.34 3.94
N ARG A 157 -7.21 -6.26 4.02
CA ARG A 157 -6.08 -6.03 3.10
C ARG A 157 -4.96 -7.00 3.41
N LYS A 158 -4.36 -7.59 2.37
CA LYS A 158 -3.20 -8.48 2.52
C LYS A 158 -1.89 -7.73 2.78
N TRP A 159 -1.84 -6.47 2.37
CA TRP A 159 -0.66 -5.62 2.40
C TRP A 159 -1.00 -4.31 3.10
N LEU A 160 -0.09 -3.83 3.93
CA LEU A 160 -0.19 -2.56 4.65
C LEU A 160 0.99 -1.65 4.31
N ILE A 161 0.75 -0.35 4.27
CA ILE A 161 1.74 0.69 4.04
C ILE A 161 2.51 0.91 5.34
N MET A 162 3.81 0.64 5.31
CA MET A 162 4.74 1.00 6.38
C MET A 162 5.42 2.36 6.09
N SER A 163 5.63 2.69 4.82
CA SER A 163 6.16 4.00 4.41
C SER A 163 5.52 4.44 3.10
N GLN A 164 5.29 5.74 2.95
CA GLN A 164 4.70 6.38 1.79
C GLN A 164 5.41 7.71 1.50
N ASN A 165 5.80 7.91 0.25
CA ASN A 165 6.30 9.19 -0.25
C ASN A 165 5.53 9.58 -1.51
N PHE A 166 4.72 10.63 -1.42
CA PHE A 166 3.97 11.19 -2.54
C PHE A 166 4.59 12.50 -3.00
N ARG A 167 4.68 12.69 -4.32
CA ARG A 167 5.04 13.97 -4.94
C ARG A 167 4.20 14.23 -6.18
N ALA A 168 3.43 15.30 -6.16
CA ALA A 168 2.86 15.90 -7.38
C ALA A 168 3.92 16.82 -8.02
N LEU A 169 4.10 16.68 -9.33
CA LEU A 169 5.04 17.44 -10.16
C LEU A 169 4.36 18.66 -10.79
#